data_AF-A0A2N7Z2D7-F1
#
_entry.id   AF-A0A2N7Z2D7-F1
#
_cell.length_a   1.000
_cell.length_b   1.000
_cell.length_c   1.000
_cell.angle_alpha   90.00
_cell.angle_beta   90.00
_cell.angle_gamma   90.00
#
_symmetry.space_group_name_H-M   'P 1'
#
loop_
_entity.id
_entity.type
_entity.pdbx_description
1 polymer ?
#
loop_
_entity_poly.entity_id
_entity_poly.type
_entity_poly.pdbx_seq_one_letter_code
_entity_poly.pdbx_strand_id
1 'polypeptide(L)'
;MDVSNVRELNEKSKLYFGRIKRIFKMGDGNPWNIQMTRLQYENDGDYQDFTLKMSIRDSKEHGITDASIGRIVMMYGPISKNGSGLAISDLGWGEFALLPAKYDQVLFPENAEPYQETLEELLADATGLTLEEIEEWMLDEEQEITDDGVLVGHIVNFRDDTPERVMSRVSGRTGEYTANVGIIDLDEGE
;
A
#
# COMPACT_ATOMS: atom_id res chain seq x y z
N MET A 1 -5.99 14.16 -10.82
CA MET A 1 -4.85 14.87 -11.42
C MET A 1 -3.59 14.31 -10.78
N ASP A 2 -2.59 13.93 -11.57
CA ASP A 2 -1.32 13.48 -11.02
C ASP A 2 -0.61 14.65 -10.32
N VAL A 3 -0.20 14.43 -9.07
CA VAL A 3 0.52 15.43 -8.26
C VAL A 3 1.88 15.80 -8.84
N SER A 4 2.51 14.93 -9.63
CA SER A 4 3.82 15.22 -10.27
C SER A 4 3.80 16.49 -11.14
N ASN A 5 2.63 16.84 -11.65
CA ASN A 5 2.40 17.97 -12.57
C ASN A 5 1.77 19.21 -11.90
N VAL A 6 1.56 19.19 -10.58
CA VAL A 6 0.88 20.27 -9.87
C VAL A 6 1.85 21.39 -9.52
N ARG A 7 1.62 22.61 -10.02
CA ARG A 7 2.52 23.77 -9.83
C ARG A 7 1.91 24.94 -9.05
N GLU A 8 0.69 24.80 -8.54
CA GLU A 8 -0.04 25.91 -7.93
C GLU A 8 -0.86 25.49 -6.72
N LEU A 9 -1.15 26.48 -5.87
CA LEU A 9 -2.12 26.35 -4.79
C LEU A 9 -3.53 26.23 -5.35
N ASN A 10 -4.43 25.62 -4.57
CA ASN A 10 -5.82 25.51 -4.96
C ASN A 10 -6.74 25.50 -3.74
N GLU A 11 -7.59 26.53 -3.63
CA GLU A 11 -8.58 26.65 -2.56
C GLU A 11 -9.79 25.74 -2.75
N LYS A 12 -10.06 25.25 -3.97
CA LYS A 12 -11.17 24.35 -4.27
C LYS A 12 -10.71 22.90 -4.31
N SER A 13 -11.40 22.03 -3.57
CA SER A 13 -11.13 20.61 -3.58
C SER A 13 -11.20 20.02 -4.99
N LYS A 14 -10.17 19.23 -5.34
CA LYS A 14 -10.11 18.44 -6.57
C LYS A 14 -9.53 17.07 -6.22
N LEU A 15 -9.71 16.11 -7.14
CA LEU A 15 -9.12 14.78 -7.03
C LEU A 15 -7.67 14.79 -7.52
N TYR A 16 -6.76 14.35 -6.67
CA TYR A 16 -5.34 14.15 -6.95
C TYR A 16 -4.92 12.71 -6.66
N PHE A 17 -3.85 12.27 -7.30
CA PHE A 17 -3.22 10.99 -7.00
C PHE A 17 -1.72 11.10 -7.19
N GLY A 18 -0.96 10.26 -6.50
CA GLY A 18 0.50 10.22 -6.63
C GLY A 18 1.08 8.99 -5.97
N ARG A 19 2.27 8.59 -6.43
CA ARG A 19 3.03 7.50 -5.82
C ARG A 19 3.67 7.95 -4.51
N ILE A 20 3.60 7.11 -3.49
CA ILE A 20 4.24 7.37 -2.20
C ILE A 20 5.74 7.20 -2.36
N LYS A 21 6.50 8.25 -2.09
CA LYS A 21 7.96 8.25 -2.15
C LYS A 21 8.59 7.98 -0.79
N ARG A 22 8.00 8.51 0.28
CA ARG A 22 8.54 8.40 1.64
C ARG A 22 7.49 8.75 2.68
N ILE A 23 7.57 8.13 3.85
CA ILE A 23 6.78 8.49 5.03
C ILE A 23 7.68 9.02 6.14
N PHE A 24 7.18 10.01 6.88
CA PHE A 24 7.83 10.58 8.06
C PHE A 24 6.79 10.87 9.13
N LYS A 25 7.04 10.44 10.37
CA LYS A 25 6.14 10.61 11.52
C LYS A 25 6.67 11.72 12.44
N MET A 26 5.85 12.72 12.74
CA MET A 26 6.21 13.83 13.63
C MET A 26 6.14 13.39 15.11
N GLY A 27 7.16 12.64 15.53
CA GLY A 27 7.28 12.08 16.88
C GLY A 27 6.69 10.67 17.01
N ASP A 28 7.19 9.92 17.98
CA ASP A 28 6.87 8.50 18.15
C ASP A 28 5.78 8.25 19.21
N GLY A 29 4.96 7.21 19.00
CA GLY A 29 4.08 6.62 20.01
C GLY A 29 2.72 7.28 20.23
N ASN A 30 2.41 8.43 19.61
CA ASN A 30 1.09 9.06 19.70
C ASN A 30 0.32 8.94 18.36
N PRO A 31 -0.84 8.23 18.31
CA PRO A 31 -1.62 8.04 17.09
C PRO A 31 -2.15 9.35 16.47
N TRP A 32 -2.24 10.41 17.25
CA TRP A 32 -2.70 11.73 16.81
C TRP A 32 -1.59 12.62 16.24
N ASN A 33 -0.33 12.18 16.29
CA ASN A 33 0.77 12.88 15.64
C ASN A 33 0.57 12.88 14.12
N ILE A 34 1.16 13.86 13.45
CA ILE A 34 1.07 13.98 11.99
C ILE A 34 2.05 13.00 11.33
N GLN A 35 1.52 12.20 10.42
CA GLN A 35 2.27 11.51 9.39
C GLN A 35 2.34 12.39 8.14
N MET A 36 3.55 12.63 7.67
CA MET A 36 3.85 13.25 6.38
C MET A 36 4.16 12.15 5.37
N THR A 37 3.23 11.94 4.44
CA THR A 37 3.40 11.03 3.31
C THR A 37 3.83 11.86 2.10
N ARG A 38 5.11 11.84 1.77
CA ARG A 38 5.67 12.52 0.61
C ARG A 38 5.40 11.72 -0.65
N LEU A 39 4.93 12.42 -1.68
CA LEU A 39 4.62 11.84 -2.98
C LEU A 39 5.76 12.11 -3.96
N GLN A 40 5.85 11.28 -4.99
CA GLN A 40 6.73 11.54 -6.13
C GLN A 40 6.29 12.85 -6.78
N TYR A 41 7.24 13.78 -6.86
CA TYR A 41 7.00 15.14 -7.29
C TYR A 41 8.23 15.64 -8.05
N GLU A 42 8.00 16.26 -9.19
CA GLU A 42 9.06 16.92 -9.95
C GLU A 42 9.23 18.33 -9.41
N ASN A 43 10.40 18.70 -8.90
CA ASN A 43 10.65 20.07 -8.45
C ASN A 43 10.64 21.02 -9.67
N ASP A 44 9.84 22.09 -9.62
CA ASP A 44 9.76 23.14 -10.68
C ASP A 44 10.53 24.42 -10.34
N GLY A 45 11.16 24.49 -9.17
CA GLY A 45 11.82 25.68 -8.65
C GLY A 45 10.96 26.48 -7.68
N ASP A 46 9.64 26.46 -7.82
CA ASP A 46 8.71 27.17 -6.93
C ASP A 46 8.32 26.30 -5.73
N TYR A 47 8.16 24.99 -5.96
CA TYR A 47 7.85 24.00 -4.93
C TYR A 47 8.79 22.80 -5.01
N GLN A 48 9.26 22.36 -3.84
CA GLN A 48 10.27 21.30 -3.75
C GLN A 48 9.67 19.89 -3.59
N ASP A 49 8.49 19.79 -2.98
CA ASP A 49 7.83 18.53 -2.70
C ASP A 49 6.30 18.67 -2.64
N PHE A 50 5.62 17.51 -2.64
CA PHE A 50 4.19 17.40 -2.41
C PHE A 50 3.93 16.38 -1.29
N THR A 51 3.15 16.77 -0.29
CA THR A 51 2.95 15.97 0.94
C THR A 51 1.46 15.82 1.28
N LEU A 52 1.02 14.60 1.56
CA LEU A 52 -0.22 14.35 2.29
C LEU A 52 0.08 14.39 3.80
N LYS A 53 -0.66 15.20 4.56
CA LYS A 53 -0.51 15.33 6.03
C LYS A 53 -1.77 14.84 6.73
N MET A 54 -1.69 13.64 7.29
CA MET A 54 -2.79 13.03 8.06
C MET A 54 -2.28 12.61 9.43
N SER A 55 -3.19 12.27 10.36
CA SER A 55 -2.75 11.65 11.61
C SER A 55 -2.13 10.26 11.33
N ILE A 56 -1.24 9.79 12.21
CA ILE A 56 -0.69 8.42 12.13
C ILE A 56 -1.83 7.41 12.13
N ARG A 57 -2.85 7.63 12.96
CA ARG A 57 -4.03 6.78 13.03
C ARG A 57 -4.76 6.68 11.70
N ASP A 58 -5.18 7.81 11.14
CA ASP A 58 -5.98 7.81 9.91
C ASP A 58 -5.17 7.26 8.73
N SER A 59 -3.86 7.53 8.71
CA SER A 59 -2.97 6.96 7.70
C SER A 59 -2.90 5.43 7.81
N LYS A 60 -2.75 4.90 9.03
CA LYS A 60 -2.70 3.45 9.27
C LYS A 60 -4.02 2.77 8.94
N GLU A 61 -5.15 3.34 9.35
CA GLU A 61 -6.49 2.80 9.03
C GLU A 61 -6.75 2.71 7.51
N HIS A 62 -6.03 3.52 6.72
CA HIS A 62 -6.07 3.51 5.25
C HIS A 62 -4.95 2.69 4.59
N GLY A 63 -4.16 1.95 5.36
CA GLY A 63 -3.02 1.17 4.85
C GLY A 63 -1.84 2.03 4.36
N ILE A 64 -1.78 3.31 4.72
CA ILE A 64 -0.69 4.22 4.36
C ILE A 64 0.42 4.10 5.42
N THR A 65 1.24 3.05 5.30
CA THR A 65 2.36 2.73 6.19
C THR A 65 3.67 2.68 5.40
N ASP A 66 4.78 2.45 6.09
CA ASP A 66 6.09 2.31 5.43
C ASP A 66 6.11 1.19 4.36
N ALA A 67 5.24 0.18 4.48
CA ALA A 67 5.06 -0.89 3.48
C ALA A 67 4.36 -0.41 2.19
N SER A 68 3.64 0.72 2.21
CA SER A 68 2.96 1.24 1.01
C SER A 68 3.81 2.24 0.22
N ILE A 69 5.11 2.35 0.50
CA ILE A 69 6.03 3.11 -0.36
C ILE A 69 6.01 2.51 -1.77
N GLY A 70 5.91 3.35 -2.80
CA GLY A 70 5.74 2.94 -4.21
C GLY A 70 4.27 2.86 -4.64
N ARG A 71 3.35 2.55 -3.72
CA ARG A 71 1.90 2.49 -3.99
C ARG A 71 1.31 3.87 -4.26
N ILE A 72 0.16 3.88 -4.93
CA ILE A 72 -0.54 5.12 -5.29
C ILE A 72 -1.55 5.48 -4.19
N VAL A 73 -1.48 6.72 -3.71
CA VAL A 73 -2.53 7.29 -2.87
C VAL A 73 -3.39 8.24 -3.70
N MET A 74 -4.70 8.19 -3.49
CA MET A 74 -5.67 9.11 -4.05
C MET A 74 -6.20 10.03 -2.96
N MET A 75 -6.39 11.31 -3.27
CA MET A 75 -6.77 12.36 -2.30
C MET A 75 -7.73 13.35 -2.95
N TYR A 76 -8.74 13.80 -2.23
CA TYR A 76 -9.71 14.80 -2.66
C TYR A 76 -9.70 15.97 -1.69
N GLY A 77 -9.07 17.08 -2.08
CA GLY A 77 -8.91 18.21 -1.17
C GLY A 77 -8.28 19.44 -1.81
N PRO A 78 -8.23 20.57 -1.09
CA PRO A 78 -7.51 21.76 -1.51
C PRO A 78 -6.00 21.57 -1.36
N ILE A 79 -5.23 22.30 -2.16
CA ILE A 79 -3.77 22.34 -2.04
C ILE A 79 -3.38 23.62 -1.29
N SER A 80 -2.61 23.43 -0.23
CA SER A 80 -2.05 24.48 0.61
C SER A 80 -0.52 24.50 0.53
N LYS A 81 0.08 25.59 1.02
CA LYS A 81 1.54 25.69 1.14
C LYS A 81 2.02 25.03 2.44
N ASN A 82 3.06 24.21 2.35
CA ASN A 82 3.71 23.57 3.50
C ASN A 82 5.22 23.78 3.42
N GLY A 83 5.73 24.81 4.09
CA GLY A 83 7.15 25.18 3.99
C GLY A 83 7.53 25.58 2.57
N SER A 84 8.53 24.89 1.98
CA SER A 84 8.96 25.05 0.59
C SER A 84 8.21 24.16 -0.40
N GLY A 85 7.20 23.40 0.05
CA GLY A 85 6.43 22.48 -0.77
C GLY A 85 4.93 22.73 -0.72
N LEU A 86 4.20 21.80 -1.34
CA LEU A 86 2.75 21.75 -1.39
C LEU A 86 2.21 20.66 -0.47
N ALA A 87 1.00 20.84 0.05
CA ALA A 87 0.36 19.80 0.83
C ALA A 87 -1.17 19.78 0.68
N ILE A 88 -1.71 18.58 0.84
CA ILE A 88 -3.12 18.36 1.18
C ILE A 88 -3.15 17.85 2.63
N SER A 89 -4.05 18.41 3.43
CA SER A 89 -4.18 18.10 4.86
C SER A 89 -5.64 18.13 5.29
N ASP A 90 -5.89 17.67 6.52
CA ASP A 90 -7.18 17.77 7.21
C ASP A 90 -8.35 17.12 6.44
N LEU A 91 -8.05 16.01 5.76
CA LEU A 91 -9.02 15.24 5.00
C LEU A 91 -9.89 14.37 5.90
N GLY A 92 -11.16 14.23 5.55
CA GLY A 92 -12.05 13.24 6.14
C GLY A 92 -11.74 11.81 5.66
N TRP A 93 -12.29 10.82 6.37
CA TRP A 93 -12.05 9.39 6.12
C TRP A 93 -12.34 8.96 4.66
N GLY A 94 -13.35 9.54 4.00
CA GLY A 94 -13.70 9.23 2.61
C GLY A 94 -12.97 10.06 1.55
N GLU A 95 -12.07 10.95 1.95
CA GLU A 95 -11.43 11.93 1.05
C GLU A 95 -10.01 11.52 0.64
N PHE A 96 -9.50 10.40 1.15
CA PHE A 96 -8.25 9.81 0.68
C PHE A 96 -8.29 8.29 0.84
N ALA A 97 -7.48 7.59 0.06
CA ALA A 97 -7.34 6.13 0.15
C ALA A 97 -6.08 5.67 -0.58
N LEU A 98 -5.51 4.55 -0.13
CA LEU A 98 -4.56 3.80 -0.94
C LEU A 98 -5.31 3.13 -2.10
N LEU A 99 -4.78 3.26 -3.30
CA LEU A 99 -5.37 2.65 -4.48
C LEU A 99 -5.06 1.13 -4.51
N PRO A 100 -6.02 0.27 -4.84
CA PRO A 100 -5.75 -1.15 -5.08
C PRO A 100 -4.74 -1.32 -6.23
N ALA A 101 -3.74 -2.17 -6.03
CA ALA A 101 -2.59 -2.34 -6.94
C ALA A 101 -2.97 -2.67 -8.39
N LYS A 102 -4.08 -3.40 -8.59
CA LYS A 102 -4.62 -3.71 -9.93
C LYS A 102 -4.91 -2.49 -10.82
N TYR A 103 -4.96 -1.28 -10.24
CA TYR A 103 -5.19 -0.04 -10.98
C TYR A 103 -3.89 0.72 -11.31
N ASP A 104 -2.73 0.26 -10.85
CA ASP A 104 -1.46 0.95 -11.04
C ASP A 104 -1.11 1.10 -12.54
N GLN A 105 -1.33 0.04 -13.32
CA GLN A 105 -1.11 0.03 -14.77
C GLN A 105 -2.06 0.97 -15.53
N VAL A 106 -3.25 1.24 -15.00
CA VAL A 106 -4.22 2.16 -15.62
C VAL A 106 -3.77 3.61 -15.46
N LEU A 107 -3.15 3.95 -14.33
CA LEU A 107 -2.74 5.32 -14.02
C LEU A 107 -1.30 5.63 -14.45
N PHE A 108 -0.40 4.65 -14.46
CA PHE A 108 1.01 4.83 -14.82
C PHE A 108 1.51 3.74 -15.78
N PRO A 109 1.05 3.73 -17.04
CA PRO A 109 1.38 2.68 -18.01
C PRO A 109 2.84 2.68 -18.51
N GLU A 110 3.57 3.81 -18.43
CA GLU A 110 4.91 3.95 -19.05
C GLU A 110 6.06 4.30 -18.07
N ASN A 111 5.78 4.53 -16.78
CA ASN A 111 6.78 4.91 -15.76
C ASN A 111 6.74 3.99 -14.52
N ALA A 112 6.18 2.79 -14.64
CA ALA A 112 6.27 1.79 -13.58
C ALA A 112 7.65 1.13 -13.63
N GLU A 113 8.63 1.68 -12.89
CA GLU A 113 9.49 0.75 -12.16
C GLU A 113 8.53 -0.11 -11.34
N PRO A 114 8.41 -1.42 -11.63
CA PRO A 114 7.46 -2.26 -10.93
C PRO A 114 7.80 -2.17 -9.45
N TYR A 115 6.78 -1.82 -8.65
CA TYR A 115 6.86 -2.09 -7.24
C TYR A 115 7.04 -3.60 -7.13
N GLN A 116 8.19 -4.05 -6.62
CA GLN A 116 8.43 -5.46 -6.38
C GLN A 116 7.45 -5.89 -5.30
N GLU A 117 6.40 -6.61 -5.70
CA GLU A 117 5.43 -7.15 -4.75
C GLU A 117 6.17 -8.06 -3.77
N THR A 118 6.01 -7.79 -2.49
CA THR A 118 6.53 -8.68 -1.45
C THR A 118 5.80 -10.01 -1.52
N LEU A 119 6.45 -11.09 -1.08
CA LEU A 119 5.81 -12.40 -1.03
C LEU A 119 4.48 -12.31 -0.27
N GLU A 120 4.45 -11.58 0.84
CA GLU A 120 3.27 -11.37 1.67
C GLU A 120 2.12 -10.65 0.93
N GLU A 121 2.42 -9.74 0.01
CA GLU A 121 1.39 -9.09 -0.83
C GLU A 121 0.81 -10.04 -1.86
N LEU A 122 1.64 -10.88 -2.48
CA LEU A 122 1.19 -11.91 -3.41
C LEU A 122 0.38 -12.98 -2.69
N LEU A 123 0.79 -13.36 -1.48
CA LEU A 123 0.03 -14.26 -0.60
C LEU A 123 -1.31 -13.64 -0.20
N ALA A 124 -1.37 -12.34 0.08
CA ALA A 124 -2.63 -11.65 0.38
C ALA A 124 -3.61 -11.74 -0.80
N ASP A 125 -3.13 -11.47 -2.02
CA ASP A 125 -3.97 -11.58 -3.22
C ASP A 125 -4.42 -13.03 -3.46
N ALA A 126 -3.49 -13.99 -3.37
CA ALA A 126 -3.77 -15.41 -3.64
C ALA A 126 -4.70 -16.05 -2.59
N THR A 127 -4.62 -15.62 -1.33
CA THR A 127 -5.55 -16.05 -0.27
C THR A 127 -6.84 -15.24 -0.23
N GLY A 128 -6.94 -14.12 -0.94
CA GLY A 128 -8.09 -13.20 -0.87
C GLY A 128 -8.19 -12.44 0.46
N LEU A 129 -7.08 -12.33 1.20
CA LEU A 129 -6.97 -11.56 2.43
C LEU A 129 -6.34 -10.19 2.18
N THR A 130 -6.36 -9.32 3.21
CA THR A 130 -5.55 -8.10 3.18
C THR A 130 -4.12 -8.39 3.65
N LEU A 131 -3.17 -7.52 3.29
CA LEU A 131 -1.79 -7.62 3.78
C LEU A 131 -1.73 -7.62 5.32
N GLU A 132 -2.51 -6.77 5.99
CA GLU A 132 -2.58 -6.76 7.46
C GLU A 132 -3.09 -8.09 8.03
N GLU A 133 -4.04 -8.74 7.35
CA GLU A 133 -4.55 -10.05 7.78
C GLU A 133 -3.52 -11.17 7.56
N ILE A 134 -2.71 -11.09 6.49
CA ILE A 134 -1.55 -11.98 6.30
C ILE A 134 -0.51 -11.74 7.39
N GLU A 135 -0.09 -10.50 7.63
CA GLU A 135 0.91 -10.16 8.66
C GLU A 135 0.47 -10.54 10.08
N GLU A 136 -0.83 -10.46 10.38
CA GLU A 136 -1.38 -10.76 11.71
C GLU A 136 -1.56 -12.26 11.96
N TRP A 137 -2.10 -12.99 10.96
CA TRP A 137 -2.61 -14.34 11.15
C TRP A 137 -1.77 -15.43 10.53
N MET A 138 -0.94 -15.13 9.53
CA MET A 138 0.01 -16.10 8.98
C MET A 138 1.04 -16.47 10.05
N LEU A 139 1.24 -17.77 10.22
CA LEU A 139 2.28 -18.34 11.05
C LEU A 139 3.59 -18.45 10.25
N ASP A 140 3.48 -19.04 9.06
CA ASP A 140 4.59 -19.26 8.12
C ASP A 140 4.06 -19.57 6.72
N GLU A 141 5.00 -19.53 5.77
CA GLU A 141 4.83 -19.99 4.40
C GLU A 141 5.84 -21.12 4.15
N GLU A 142 5.36 -22.21 3.53
CA GLU A 142 6.17 -23.35 3.12
C GLU A 142 6.06 -23.61 1.62
N GLN A 143 7.21 -23.77 0.96
CA GLN A 143 7.27 -24.15 -0.45
C GLN A 143 6.97 -25.64 -0.62
N GLU A 144 5.98 -25.95 -1.45
CA GLU A 144 5.72 -27.30 -1.92
C GLU A 144 6.61 -27.58 -3.14
N ILE A 145 7.55 -28.52 -3.00
CA ILE A 145 8.54 -28.87 -4.02
C ILE A 145 8.39 -30.37 -4.33
N THR A 146 8.48 -30.74 -5.61
CA THR A 146 8.49 -32.16 -6.03
C THR A 146 9.81 -32.86 -5.69
N ASP A 147 9.81 -34.19 -5.76
CA ASP A 147 11.03 -35.01 -5.58
C ASP A 147 12.17 -34.63 -6.54
N ASP A 148 11.84 -34.05 -7.70
CA ASP A 148 12.78 -33.59 -8.71
C ASP A 148 13.26 -32.14 -8.48
N GLY A 149 12.86 -31.51 -7.37
CA GLY A 149 13.28 -30.16 -6.98
C GLY A 149 12.50 -29.03 -7.66
N VAL A 150 11.32 -29.32 -8.23
CA VAL A 150 10.49 -28.31 -8.91
C VAL A 150 9.47 -27.72 -7.93
N LEU A 151 9.49 -26.39 -7.75
CA LEU A 151 8.46 -25.67 -6.99
C LEU A 151 7.09 -25.83 -7.66
N VAL A 152 6.11 -26.33 -6.90
CA VAL A 152 4.74 -26.57 -7.37
C VAL A 152 3.71 -25.69 -6.67
N GLY A 153 4.09 -25.05 -5.56
CA GLY A 153 3.27 -24.01 -4.96
C GLY A 153 3.77 -23.58 -3.59
N HIS A 154 3.01 -22.70 -2.96
CA HIS A 154 3.21 -22.25 -1.60
C HIS A 154 2.04 -22.69 -0.72
N ILE A 155 2.35 -23.06 0.50
CA ILE A 155 1.42 -23.44 1.55
C ILE A 155 1.48 -22.36 2.62
N VAL A 156 0.34 -21.73 2.89
CA VAL A 156 0.19 -20.71 3.92
C VAL A 156 -0.40 -21.36 5.14
N ASN A 157 0.35 -21.33 6.25
CA ASN A 157 -0.11 -21.80 7.55
C ASN A 157 -0.58 -20.61 8.36
N PHE A 158 -1.80 -20.68 8.89
CA PHE A 158 -2.39 -19.68 9.77
C PHE A 158 -2.33 -20.15 11.21
N ARG A 159 -2.36 -19.20 12.15
CA ARG A 159 -2.44 -19.50 13.58
C ARG A 159 -3.75 -20.22 13.91
N ASP A 160 -3.71 -21.10 14.91
CA ASP A 160 -4.89 -21.85 15.40
C ASP A 160 -5.94 -20.95 16.10
N ASP A 161 -5.55 -19.75 16.51
CA ASP A 161 -6.45 -18.71 17.04
C ASP A 161 -7.02 -17.77 15.98
N THR A 162 -6.80 -18.04 14.68
CA THR A 162 -7.30 -17.21 13.59
C THR A 162 -8.84 -17.18 13.58
N PRO A 163 -9.47 -15.99 13.63
CA PRO A 163 -10.92 -15.87 13.68
C PRO A 163 -11.62 -16.47 12.44
N GLU A 164 -12.77 -17.10 12.65
CA GLU A 164 -13.57 -17.70 11.57
C GLU A 164 -13.97 -16.68 10.47
N ARG A 165 -14.09 -15.39 10.83
CA ARG A 165 -14.35 -14.29 9.88
C ARG A 165 -13.19 -14.04 8.89
N VAL A 166 -11.98 -14.44 9.25
CA VAL A 166 -10.78 -14.39 8.40
C VAL A 166 -10.71 -15.70 7.62
N MET A 167 -10.72 -16.83 8.31
CA MET A 167 -10.62 -18.15 7.68
C MET A 167 -11.71 -18.43 6.65
N SER A 168 -12.95 -17.95 6.83
CA SER A 168 -14.03 -18.12 5.85
C SER A 168 -13.81 -17.41 4.51
N ARG A 169 -12.89 -16.44 4.45
CA ARG A 169 -12.52 -15.74 3.21
C ARG A 169 -11.29 -16.31 2.52
N VAL A 170 -10.51 -17.13 3.21
CA VAL A 170 -9.26 -17.67 2.67
C VAL A 170 -9.55 -18.57 1.47
N SER A 171 -9.01 -18.19 0.33
CA SER A 171 -9.00 -18.98 -0.91
C SER A 171 -7.94 -20.08 -0.83
N GLY A 172 -8.18 -21.20 -1.51
CA GLY A 172 -7.22 -22.31 -1.51
C GLY A 172 -7.16 -23.12 -0.22
N ARG A 173 -8.15 -23.00 0.69
CA ARG A 173 -8.19 -23.78 1.93
C ARG A 173 -8.13 -25.29 1.67
N THR A 174 -7.14 -25.93 2.25
CA THR A 174 -6.94 -27.39 2.25
C THR A 174 -7.05 -28.00 3.64
N GLY A 175 -6.98 -27.17 4.69
CA GLY A 175 -7.12 -27.56 6.10
C GLY A 175 -7.91 -26.55 6.94
N GLU A 176 -7.94 -26.79 8.25
CA GLU A 176 -8.63 -25.89 9.21
C GLU A 176 -7.96 -24.51 9.23
N TYR A 177 -6.62 -24.49 9.22
CA TYR A 177 -5.77 -23.28 9.25
C TYR A 177 -4.68 -23.30 8.16
N THR A 178 -4.96 -23.92 7.01
CA THR A 178 -3.97 -24.07 5.93
C THR A 178 -4.61 -23.77 4.58
N ALA A 179 -3.87 -23.05 3.73
CA ALA A 179 -4.25 -22.79 2.35
C ALA A 179 -3.10 -23.08 1.38
N ASN A 180 -3.42 -23.71 0.24
CA ASN A 180 -2.49 -23.86 -0.88
C ASN A 180 -2.84 -22.80 -1.92
N VAL A 181 -1.86 -21.96 -2.25
CA VAL A 181 -2.04 -20.77 -3.10
C VAL A 181 -1.42 -20.92 -4.49
N GLY A 182 -0.94 -22.12 -4.85
CA GLY A 182 -0.26 -22.36 -6.11
C GLY A 182 1.12 -21.69 -6.17
N ILE A 183 1.70 -21.63 -7.38
CA ILE A 183 3.02 -21.01 -7.61
C ILE A 183 2.88 -19.50 -7.52
N ILE A 184 3.80 -18.86 -6.79
CA ILE A 184 3.92 -17.41 -6.72
C ILE A 184 5.21 -17.01 -7.41
N ASP A 185 5.09 -16.43 -8.59
CA ASP A 185 6.22 -15.93 -9.35
C ASP A 185 6.60 -14.54 -8.83
N LEU A 186 7.70 -14.48 -8.08
CA LEU A 186 8.39 -13.23 -7.76
C LEU A 186 9.21 -12.80 -8.98
N ASP A 187 8.55 -12.50 -10.10
CA ASP A 187 9.27 -12.35 -11.36
C ASP A 187 10.25 -11.17 -11.35
N GLU A 188 11.41 -11.51 -11.87
CA GLU A 188 12.67 -10.79 -11.94
C GLU A 188 12.53 -9.46 -12.70
N GLY A 189 12.99 -8.38 -12.07
CA GLY A 189 13.24 -7.13 -12.79
C GLY A 189 14.44 -7.31 -13.73
N GLU A 190 14.16 -7.55 -15.02
CA GLU A 190 15.11 -7.31 -16.12
C GLU A 190 15.07 -5.85 -16.59
#